data_AF-X1RBL7-F1
#
_entry.id   AF-X1RBL7-F1
#
_cell.length_a   1.000
_cell.length_b   1.000
_cell.length_c   1.000
_cell.angle_alpha   90.00
_cell.angle_beta   90.00
_cell.angle_gamma   90.00
#
_symmetry.space_group_name_H-M   'P 1'
#
loop_
_entity.id
_entity.type
_entity.pdbx_description
1 polymer ?
#
loop_
_entity_poly.entity_id
_entity_poly.type
_entity_poly.pdbx_seq_one_letter_code
_entity_poly.pdbx_strand_id
1 'polypeptide(L)'
;LRDDVNYEAQAAIELEMLASKQEKGDYPFEVFSKREELIIDPCPIIRAVIDDVNRGKRREIIAARFHNSVSSVILKICQLLREKRGLNKVALSGGVFQNMYLLERVFSLLQAAGFKTYTHQHVPANDGGISLGQAIIAHYKKTKRSNLG
;
A
#
# COMPACT_ATOMS: atom_id res chain seq x y z
N LEU A 1 11.79 -12.89 -21.12
CA LEU A 1 10.58 -13.27 -20.36
C LEU A 1 11.03 -14.30 -19.34
N ARG A 2 10.92 -14.01 -18.04
CA ARG A 2 11.18 -15.00 -16.99
C ARG A 2 9.83 -15.34 -16.39
N ASP A 3 9.36 -16.55 -16.69
CA ASP A 3 8.09 -17.14 -16.25
C ASP A 3 8.31 -18.07 -15.05
N ASP A 4 9.05 -17.63 -14.03
CA ASP A 4 9.19 -18.41 -12.80
C ASP A 4 9.27 -17.49 -11.57
N VAL A 5 8.16 -17.40 -10.84
CA VAL A 5 8.03 -16.64 -9.59
C VAL A 5 8.40 -17.59 -8.46
N ASN A 6 9.67 -17.59 -8.05
CA ASN A 6 10.15 -18.60 -7.11
C ASN A 6 9.73 -18.37 -5.65
N TYR A 7 9.08 -17.24 -5.33
CA TYR A 7 8.33 -16.97 -4.08
C TYR A 7 7.33 -15.82 -4.35
N GLU A 8 6.11 -15.86 -3.79
CA GLU A 8 5.03 -14.87 -4.03
C GLU A 8 5.45 -13.39 -3.80
N ALA A 9 6.50 -13.14 -3.02
CA ALA A 9 7.00 -11.80 -2.70
C ALA A 9 8.13 -11.30 -3.63
N GLN A 10 8.77 -12.16 -4.43
CA GLN A 10 9.96 -11.79 -5.20
C GLN A 10 9.66 -10.69 -6.22
N ALA A 11 8.57 -10.82 -6.98
CA ALA A 11 8.18 -9.82 -7.97
C ALA A 11 7.83 -8.46 -7.33
N ALA A 12 7.21 -8.47 -6.14
CA ALA A 12 6.89 -7.26 -5.41
C ALA A 12 8.14 -6.54 -4.87
N ILE A 13 9.11 -7.31 -4.35
CA ILE A 13 10.40 -6.78 -3.86
C ILE A 13 11.22 -6.22 -5.02
N GLU A 14 11.33 -6.93 -6.13
CA GLU A 14 12.04 -6.45 -7.33
C GLU A 14 11.42 -5.16 -7.86
N LEU A 15 10.08 -5.09 -7.92
CA LEU A 15 9.38 -3.88 -8.36
C LEU A 15 9.59 -2.70 -7.40
N GLU A 16 9.64 -2.96 -6.10
CA GLU A 16 9.96 -1.93 -5.09
C GLU A 16 11.37 -1.38 -5.28
N MET A 17 12.37 -2.26 -5.37
CA MET A 17 13.77 -1.87 -5.51
C MET A 17 14.02 -1.07 -6.79
N LEU A 18 13.24 -1.32 -7.84
CA LEU A 18 13.33 -0.59 -9.11
C LEU A 18 12.72 0.82 -9.04
N ALA A 19 11.79 1.10 -8.12
CA ALA A 19 11.02 2.34 -8.14
C ALA A 19 11.90 3.60 -7.94
N SER A 20 11.88 4.50 -8.94
CA SER A 20 12.57 5.79 -8.85
C SER A 20 11.88 6.72 -7.85
N LYS A 21 12.61 7.18 -6.83
CA LYS A 21 12.13 8.17 -5.83
C LYS A 21 11.86 9.56 -6.43
N GLN A 22 12.35 9.86 -7.64
CA GLN A 22 12.17 11.15 -8.30
C GLN A 22 10.87 11.22 -9.12
N GLU A 23 10.33 10.07 -9.53
CA GLU A 23 9.08 10.02 -10.30
C GLU A 23 7.88 10.25 -9.39
N LYS A 24 7.12 11.32 -9.68
CA LYS A 24 5.95 11.74 -8.89
C LYS A 24 4.62 11.40 -9.55
N GLY A 25 4.63 10.95 -10.81
CA GLY A 25 3.41 10.60 -11.52
C GLY A 25 2.75 9.34 -10.95
N ASP A 26 1.47 9.19 -11.23
CA ASP A 26 0.66 7.99 -11.02
C ASP A 26 -0.13 7.66 -12.30
N TYR A 27 -0.91 6.59 -12.25
CA TYR A 27 -1.82 6.15 -13.30
C TYR A 27 -3.27 6.41 -12.90
N PRO A 28 -4.16 6.62 -13.88
CA PRO A 28 -5.57 6.81 -13.61
C PRO A 28 -6.17 5.54 -12.98
N PHE A 29 -7.17 5.74 -12.14
CA PHE A 29 -7.99 4.69 -11.55
C PHE A 29 -9.39 5.22 -11.29
N GLU A 30 -10.33 4.30 -11.11
CA GLU A 30 -11.71 4.65 -10.79
C GLU A 30 -12.13 4.02 -9.47
N VAL A 31 -12.96 4.75 -8.72
CA VAL A 31 -13.60 4.25 -7.50
C VAL A 31 -15.08 4.54 -7.61
N PHE A 32 -15.90 3.52 -7.43
CA PHE A 32 -17.35 3.63 -7.47
C PHE A 32 -17.97 2.99 -6.23
N SER A 33 -19.18 3.42 -5.87
CA SER A 33 -19.92 2.82 -4.77
C SER A 33 -20.95 1.82 -5.28
N LYS A 34 -21.02 0.66 -4.65
CA LYS A 34 -22.02 -0.37 -4.92
C LYS A 34 -22.52 -0.91 -3.60
N ARG A 35 -23.83 -0.77 -3.33
CA ARG A 35 -24.48 -1.28 -2.10
C ARG A 35 -23.71 -0.94 -0.81
N GLU A 36 -23.36 0.35 -0.68
CA GLU A 36 -22.58 0.91 0.42
C GLU A 36 -21.08 0.57 0.50
N GLU A 37 -20.62 -0.37 -0.31
CA GLU A 37 -19.20 -0.69 -0.47
C GLU A 37 -18.54 0.27 -1.46
N LEU A 38 -17.22 0.45 -1.32
CA LEU A 38 -16.38 1.15 -2.28
C LEU A 38 -15.63 0.09 -3.08
N ILE A 39 -15.74 0.15 -4.40
CA ILE A 39 -15.07 -0.76 -5.33
C ILE A 39 -14.04 0.04 -6.11
N ILE A 40 -12.82 -0.49 -6.16
CA ILE A 40 -11.72 0.05 -6.94
C ILE A 40 -11.69 -0.70 -8.28
N ASP A 41 -11.68 0.02 -9.39
CA ASP A 41 -11.33 -0.57 -10.69
C ASP A 41 -9.83 -0.43 -10.95
N PRO A 42 -9.05 -1.52 -10.91
CA PRO A 42 -7.63 -1.48 -11.22
C PRO A 42 -7.35 -1.51 -12.74
N CYS A 43 -8.34 -1.80 -13.59
CA CYS A 43 -8.13 -1.96 -15.04
C CYS A 43 -7.45 -0.73 -15.69
N PRO A 44 -7.82 0.52 -15.36
CA PRO A 44 -7.13 1.69 -15.91
C PRO A 44 -5.63 1.73 -15.57
N ILE A 45 -5.24 1.37 -14.34
CA ILE A 45 -3.83 1.27 -13.93
C ILE A 45 -3.11 0.23 -14.78
N ILE A 46 -3.67 -0.97 -14.89
CA ILE A 46 -3.04 -2.08 -15.62
C ILE A 46 -2.88 -1.74 -17.10
N ARG A 47 -3.90 -1.15 -17.74
CA ARG A 47 -3.80 -0.71 -19.14
C ARG A 47 -2.69 0.32 -19.32
N ALA A 48 -2.61 1.32 -18.45
CA ALA A 48 -1.57 2.35 -18.52
C ALA A 48 -0.16 1.80 -18.30
N VAL A 49 0.00 0.80 -17.40
CA VAL A 49 1.27 0.08 -17.22
C VAL A 49 1.65 -0.66 -18.51
N ILE A 50 0.72 -1.39 -19.13
CA ILE A 50 0.97 -2.11 -20.38
C ILE A 50 1.36 -1.15 -21.50
N ASP A 51 0.67 -0.01 -21.62
CA ASP A 51 1.00 1.02 -22.61
C ASP A 51 2.40 1.59 -22.41
N ASP A 52 2.81 1.85 -21.17
CA ASP A 52 4.14 2.36 -20.86
C ASP A 52 5.24 1.32 -21.14
N VAL A 53 4.96 0.04 -20.88
CA VAL A 53 5.85 -1.07 -21.27
C VAL A 53 6.00 -1.13 -22.79
N ASN A 54 4.89 -1.08 -23.54
CA ASN A 54 4.90 -1.13 -25.00
C ASN A 54 5.61 0.08 -25.63
N ARG A 55 5.58 1.23 -24.97
CA ARG A 55 6.30 2.45 -25.36
C ARG A 55 7.78 2.45 -24.95
N GLY A 56 8.26 1.38 -24.33
CA GLY A 56 9.65 1.26 -23.90
C GLY A 56 10.05 2.23 -22.78
N LYS A 57 9.09 2.66 -21.95
CA LYS A 57 9.45 3.50 -20.79
C LYS A 57 10.36 2.74 -19.83
N ARG A 58 11.23 3.48 -19.16
CA ARG A 58 12.16 2.92 -18.16
C ARG A 58 11.39 2.22 -17.05
N ARG A 59 11.85 1.03 -16.65
CA ARG A 59 11.18 0.19 -15.65
C ARG A 59 11.07 0.90 -14.31
N GLU A 60 12.08 1.68 -13.94
CA GLU A 60 12.09 2.47 -12.70
C GLU A 60 10.94 3.48 -12.61
N ILE A 61 10.57 4.07 -13.75
CA ILE A 61 9.45 5.02 -13.86
C ILE A 61 8.13 4.26 -13.74
N ILE A 62 7.99 3.14 -14.46
CA ILE A 62 6.76 2.32 -14.43
C ILE A 62 6.50 1.80 -13.02
N ALA A 63 7.54 1.30 -12.36
CA ALA A 63 7.48 0.81 -10.99
C ALA A 63 7.07 1.91 -10.01
N ALA A 64 7.67 3.09 -10.08
CA ALA A 64 7.30 4.23 -9.23
C ALA A 64 5.85 4.67 -9.44
N ARG A 65 5.42 4.83 -10.71
CA ARG A 65 4.04 5.21 -11.03
C ARG A 65 3.03 4.21 -10.54
N PHE A 66 3.32 2.91 -10.65
CA PHE A 66 2.45 1.87 -10.13
C PHE A 66 2.26 2.00 -8.60
N HIS A 67 3.35 2.09 -7.84
CA HIS A 67 3.27 2.28 -6.38
C HIS A 67 2.59 3.59 -5.98
N ASN A 68 2.86 4.67 -6.72
CA ASN A 68 2.19 5.96 -6.51
C ASN A 68 0.69 5.83 -6.76
N SER A 69 0.26 5.08 -7.79
CA SER A 69 -1.15 4.83 -8.09
C SER A 69 -1.85 4.09 -6.94
N VAL A 70 -1.22 3.04 -6.42
CA VAL A 70 -1.76 2.31 -5.25
C VAL A 70 -1.87 3.24 -4.04
N SER A 71 -0.89 4.13 -3.85
CA SER A 71 -0.91 5.11 -2.76
C SER A 71 -2.05 6.12 -2.91
N SER A 72 -2.27 6.62 -4.13
CA SER A 72 -3.37 7.53 -4.49
C SER A 72 -4.74 6.86 -4.30
N VAL A 73 -4.88 5.58 -4.65
CA VAL A 73 -6.10 4.78 -4.40
C VAL A 73 -6.40 4.72 -2.90
N ILE A 74 -5.42 4.37 -2.07
CA ILE A 74 -5.60 4.27 -0.60
C ILE A 74 -6.04 5.61 -0.03
N LEU A 75 -5.37 6.72 -0.41
CA LEU A 75 -5.75 8.06 0.03
C LEU A 75 -7.21 8.37 -0.36
N LYS A 76 -7.59 8.11 -1.61
CA LYS A 76 -8.94 8.39 -2.11
C LYS A 76 -10.00 7.61 -1.33
N ILE A 77 -9.76 6.33 -1.04
CA ILE A 77 -10.67 5.50 -0.24
C ILE A 77 -10.80 6.05 1.18
N CYS A 78 -9.68 6.41 1.83
CA CYS A 78 -9.72 7.00 3.17
C CYS A 78 -10.52 8.32 3.20
N GLN A 79 -10.36 9.18 2.20
CA GLN A 79 -11.13 10.42 2.07
C GLN A 79 -12.62 10.17 1.93
N LEU A 80 -13.02 9.24 1.03
CA LEU A 80 -14.43 8.88 0.84
C LEU A 80 -15.04 8.29 2.13
N LEU A 81 -14.28 7.46 2.86
CA LEU A 81 -14.73 6.91 4.14
C LEU A 81 -14.84 8.00 5.22
N ARG A 82 -13.94 8.98 5.23
CA ARG A 82 -14.04 10.15 6.13
C ARG A 82 -15.28 10.96 5.84
N GLU A 83 -15.56 11.26 4.58
CA GLU A 83 -16.75 12.00 4.16
C GLU A 83 -18.04 11.26 4.55
N LYS A 84 -18.09 9.94 4.33
CA LYS A 84 -19.29 9.13 4.61
C LYS A 84 -19.50 8.82 6.10
N ARG A 85 -18.41 8.68 6.88
CA ARG A 85 -18.47 8.13 8.25
C ARG A 85 -17.80 8.97 9.34
N GLY A 86 -17.21 10.11 8.99
CA GLY A 86 -16.49 10.99 9.93
C GLY A 86 -15.19 10.39 10.50
N LEU A 87 -14.63 9.34 9.89
CA LEU A 87 -13.43 8.68 10.36
C LEU A 87 -12.16 9.49 10.02
N ASN A 88 -11.29 9.74 10.99
CA ASN A 88 -10.02 10.47 10.76
C ASN A 88 -8.75 9.73 11.22
N LYS A 89 -8.88 8.52 11.76
CA LYS A 89 -7.75 7.69 12.19
C LYS A 89 -7.56 6.56 11.18
N VAL A 90 -6.33 6.36 10.70
CA VAL A 90 -5.99 5.31 9.73
C VAL A 90 -4.84 4.48 10.29
N ALA A 91 -4.96 3.15 10.31
CA ALA A 91 -3.89 2.25 10.69
C ALA A 91 -3.43 1.45 9.47
N LEU A 92 -2.14 1.53 9.14
CA LEU A 92 -1.49 0.81 8.05
C LEU A 92 -0.88 -0.49 8.61
N SER A 93 -1.26 -1.63 8.03
CA SER A 93 -0.86 -2.96 8.51
C SER A 93 -1.04 -4.01 7.41
N GLY A 94 -0.43 -5.19 7.58
CA GLY A 94 -0.43 -6.28 6.61
C GLY A 94 0.86 -6.35 5.80
N GLY A 95 1.12 -7.50 5.15
CA GLY A 95 2.37 -7.77 4.43
C GLY A 95 2.68 -6.77 3.31
N VAL A 96 1.64 -6.17 2.72
CA VAL A 96 1.77 -5.12 1.69
C VAL A 96 2.57 -3.91 2.19
N PHE A 97 2.49 -3.57 3.48
CA PHE A 97 3.25 -2.46 4.07
C PHE A 97 4.63 -2.87 4.60
N GLN A 98 5.12 -4.07 4.27
CA GLN A 98 6.56 -4.37 4.35
C GLN A 98 7.33 -3.70 3.21
N ASN A 99 6.63 -3.31 2.13
CA ASN A 99 7.17 -2.45 1.09
C ASN A 99 7.32 -1.03 1.63
N MET A 100 8.56 -0.62 1.90
CA MET A 100 8.89 0.66 2.52
C MET A 100 8.59 1.82 1.58
N TYR A 101 8.76 1.64 0.27
CA TYR A 101 8.36 2.67 -0.70
C TYR A 101 6.87 3.00 -0.54
N LEU A 102 6.00 1.99 -0.55
CA LEU A 102 4.56 2.14 -0.44
C LEU A 102 4.15 2.67 0.93
N LEU A 103 4.72 2.13 2.02
CA LEU A 103 4.43 2.57 3.38
C LEU A 103 4.75 4.06 3.56
N GLU A 104 5.95 4.51 3.17
CA GLU A 104 6.34 5.92 3.31
C GLU A 104 5.43 6.85 2.51
N ARG A 105 5.09 6.48 1.26
CA ARG A 105 4.23 7.31 0.42
C ARG A 105 2.81 7.40 0.96
N VAL A 106 2.19 6.28 1.29
CA VAL A 106 0.83 6.24 1.86
C VAL A 106 0.78 7.01 3.18
N PHE A 107 1.77 6.80 4.07
CA PHE A 107 1.83 7.50 5.35
C PHE A 107 1.92 9.02 5.15
N SER A 108 2.82 9.47 4.27
CA SER A 108 3.02 10.90 3.96
C SER A 108 1.76 11.53 3.35
N LEU A 109 1.13 10.85 2.38
CA LEU A 109 -0.10 11.32 1.73
C LEU A 109 -1.27 11.45 2.71
N LEU A 110 -1.44 10.46 3.59
CA LEU A 110 -2.51 10.50 4.60
C LEU A 110 -2.28 11.61 5.63
N GLN A 111 -1.05 11.80 6.10
CA GLN A 111 -0.73 12.91 7.01
C GLN A 111 -0.96 14.27 6.35
N ALA A 112 -0.51 14.46 5.10
CA ALA A 112 -0.74 15.69 4.35
C ALA A 112 -2.24 15.98 4.14
N ALA A 113 -3.08 14.93 4.05
CA ALA A 113 -4.54 15.05 3.96
C ALA A 113 -5.25 15.18 5.33
N GLY A 114 -4.50 15.34 6.43
CA GLY A 114 -5.02 15.59 7.77
C GLY A 114 -5.48 14.35 8.55
N PHE A 115 -5.15 13.15 8.08
CA PHE A 115 -5.43 11.92 8.84
C PHE A 115 -4.44 11.73 10.00
N LYS A 116 -4.94 11.16 11.09
CA LYS A 116 -4.08 10.62 12.15
C LYS A 116 -3.68 9.20 11.76
N THR A 117 -2.51 9.07 11.14
CA THR A 117 -2.01 7.80 10.59
C THR A 117 -1.12 7.07 11.60
N TYR A 118 -1.37 5.77 11.73
CA TYR A 118 -0.63 4.84 12.58
C TYR A 118 -0.05 3.75 11.70
N THR A 119 1.14 3.27 12.05
CA THR A 119 1.76 2.06 11.50
C THR A 119 2.38 1.28 12.66
N HIS A 120 2.80 0.03 12.42
CA HIS A 120 3.59 -0.71 13.41
C HIS A 120 4.82 0.14 13.78
N GLN A 121 5.03 0.40 15.08
CA GLN A 121 6.15 1.23 15.55
C GLN A 121 7.49 0.58 15.17
N HIS A 122 8.09 1.03 14.06
CA HIS A 122 9.53 1.22 13.86
C HIS A 122 9.80 1.76 12.46
N VAL A 123 10.04 3.07 12.36
CA VAL A 123 11.01 3.63 11.41
C VAL A 123 11.76 4.73 12.17
N PRO A 124 13.07 4.54 12.44
CA PRO A 124 14.04 5.23 11.61
C PRO A 124 15.09 4.29 10.99
N ALA A 125 15.80 4.87 10.04
CA ALA A 125 16.64 4.25 9.02
C ALA A 125 17.64 3.20 9.56
N ASN A 126 17.79 2.15 8.75
CA ASN A 126 18.81 1.10 8.77
C ASN A 126 18.37 -0.22 9.44
N ASP A 127 18.11 -1.16 8.54
CA ASP A 127 18.22 -2.62 8.60
C ASP A 127 17.56 -3.41 9.74
N GLY A 128 16.64 -4.30 9.34
CA GLY A 128 16.38 -5.56 10.05
C GLY A 128 15.31 -5.53 11.15
N GLY A 129 14.05 -5.22 10.81
CA GLY A 129 12.97 -5.12 11.82
C GLY A 129 11.70 -5.87 11.47
N ILE A 130 11.75 -7.20 11.42
CA ILE A 130 10.56 -8.05 11.21
C ILE A 130 9.59 -7.93 12.40
N SER A 131 8.45 -7.27 12.16
CA SER A 131 7.10 -7.51 12.70
C SER A 131 6.89 -7.66 14.23
N LEU A 132 6.70 -6.53 14.92
CA LEU A 132 6.00 -6.48 16.23
C LEU A 132 4.47 -6.69 16.09
N GLY A 133 3.90 -6.44 14.91
CA GLY A 133 2.46 -6.57 14.64
C GLY A 133 1.91 -7.99 14.81
N GLN A 134 2.70 -9.01 14.47
CA GLN A 134 2.34 -10.40 14.74
C GLN A 134 2.39 -10.75 16.24
N ALA A 135 3.32 -10.17 17.00
CA ALA A 135 3.44 -10.42 18.43
C ALA A 135 2.20 -9.91 19.21
N ILE A 136 1.64 -8.76 18.82
CA ILE A 136 0.45 -8.19 19.49
C ILE A 136 -0.82 -8.99 19.16
N ILE A 137 -1.02 -9.42 17.91
CA ILE A 137 -2.19 -10.26 17.55
C ILE A 137 -2.09 -11.63 18.23
N ALA A 138 -0.89 -12.21 18.35
CA ALA A 138 -0.69 -13.46 19.08
C ALA A 138 -0.93 -13.29 20.60
N HIS A 139 -0.48 -12.18 21.18
CA HIS A 139 -0.73 -11.85 22.59
C HIS A 139 -2.21 -11.63 22.87
N TYR A 140 -2.92 -10.87 22.03
CA TYR A 140 -4.36 -10.63 22.20
C TYR A 140 -5.20 -11.91 22.05
N LYS A 141 -4.80 -12.84 21.17
CA LYS A 141 -5.43 -14.17 21.08
C LYS A 141 -5.17 -15.05 22.32
N LYS A 142 -4.03 -14.88 23.00
CA LYS A 142 -3.69 -15.62 24.23
C LYS A 142 -4.48 -15.12 25.44
N THR A 143 -4.60 -13.80 25.61
CA THR A 143 -5.33 -13.18 26.74
C THR A 143 -6.84 -13.42 26.69
N LYS A 144 -7.43 -13.59 25.50
CA LYS A 144 -8.85 -13.97 25.38
C LYS A 144 -9.14 -15.44 25.72
N ARG A 145 -8.15 -16.32 25.69
CA ARG A 145 -8.28 -17.74 26.09
C ARG A 145 -8.05 -17.97 27.59
N SER A 146 -7.36 -17.07 28.29
CA SER A 146 -7.12 -17.17 29.74
C SER A 146 -8.22 -16.57 30.61
N ASN A 147 -9.17 -15.83 30.04
CA ASN A 147 -10.32 -15.26 30.77
C ASN A 147 -11.64 -16.04 30.52
N LEU A 148 -11.55 -17.25 29.97
CA LEU A 148 -12.65 -18.22 29.85
C LEU A 148 -12.31 -19.57 30.51
N GLY A 149 -11.35 -19.58 31.45
CA GLY A 149 -11.02 -20.73 32.30
C GLY A 149 -11.39 -20.44 33.74
#